data_AF-A0A7W0EU74-F1
#
_entry.id   AF-A0A7W0EU74-F1
#
_cell.length_a   1.000
_cell.length_b   1.000
_cell.length_c   1.000
_cell.angle_alpha   90.00
_cell.angle_beta   90.00
_cell.angle_gamma   90.00
#
_symmetry.space_group_name_H-M   'P 1'
#
loop_
_entity.id
_entity.type
_entity.pdbx_description
1 polymer ?
#
loop_
_entity_poly.entity_id
_entity_poly.type
_entity_poly.pdbx_seq_one_letter_code
_entity_poly.pdbx_strand_id
1 'polypeptide(L)'
;MLEALVNVPLDLDRGEDVSENFAVVDPSGRLILPQNLVKKFGLTPGDQVYMEAGEDTLRLHRPVTRPARIYVEPTTRCNMNCAMCQRHTWDHEPADMLPEVFQRVLETLETCDPVPSVVFGGFGEPLLHPDILSFIRACKKRHSPVELITNGLLLNRERLDDLKRLRLDRLWLSVDGLGDDCDGHVRDQGAFNRMKGHLKSMFGMTYYSGEMTPGLGFVFVAMKDNIHEFPEVMKLARSLNVDKIIVSNLLPYTRQGLDQILYTRSTWEMAGRSFQVKLPRMDLWGDSVGIILKGLAHQDMGEFMGREYQEPMNTCPFLKKASLSVGQDGRVSPCPPLLHSHACFFQGVERKNREHSFGNLKDRKLLDIWNDEPYAAFRKRVKAFDFSPCVSCASCEWAEANEEDCTGNTFPTCGGCLWAQGLVQCP
;
A
#
# COMPACT_ATOMS: atom_id res chain seq x y z
N MET A 1 0.46 33.32 39.43
CA MET A 1 -0.57 32.38 38.93
C MET A 1 -0.11 31.92 37.56
N LEU A 2 0.63 30.81 37.51
CA LEU A 2 1.25 30.28 36.30
C LEU A 2 1.40 28.77 36.53
N GLU A 3 0.28 28.06 36.49
CA GLU A 3 0.21 26.63 36.83
C GLU A 3 -1.06 26.04 36.21
N ALA A 4 -0.89 25.35 35.07
CA ALA A 4 -1.81 24.35 34.49
C ALA A 4 -1.27 23.88 33.12
N LEU A 5 0.03 23.53 33.03
CA LEU A 5 0.51 22.71 31.92
C LEU A 5 0.01 21.29 32.18
N VAL A 6 -1.11 20.94 31.54
CA VAL A 6 -1.61 19.56 31.54
C VAL A 6 -0.65 18.75 30.68
N ASN A 7 0.20 17.97 31.34
CA ASN A 7 0.97 16.90 30.71
C ASN A 7 0.00 15.94 30.00
N VAL A 8 -0.11 16.06 28.68
CA VAL A 8 -0.48 14.94 27.83
C VAL A 8 0.80 14.13 27.64
N PRO A 9 0.88 12.85 28.03
CA PRO A 9 2.06 12.05 27.79
C PRO A 9 2.26 11.92 26.27
N LEU A 10 3.42 12.35 25.79
CA LEU A 10 4.02 11.72 24.62
C LEU A 10 4.16 10.23 24.96
N ASP A 11 3.52 9.35 24.19
CA ASP A 11 3.54 7.90 24.38
C ASP A 11 4.90 7.31 23.90
N LEU A 12 5.97 7.88 24.45
CA LEU A 12 7.36 7.43 24.35
C LEU A 12 7.69 6.35 25.39
N ASP A 13 6.71 5.94 26.20
CA ASP A 13 6.89 5.02 27.34
C ASP A 13 6.48 3.57 27.00
N ARG A 14 6.82 3.14 25.77
CA ARG A 14 7.28 1.76 25.60
C ARG A 14 8.74 1.75 25.98
N GLY A 15 9.05 1.21 27.16
CA GLY A 15 10.41 0.99 27.64
C GLY A 15 11.20 -0.02 26.80
N GLU A 16 11.45 0.27 25.53
CA GLU A 16 12.57 -0.29 24.78
C GLU A 16 13.84 0.33 25.38
N ASP A 17 14.66 -0.50 26.04
CA ASP A 17 15.94 -0.04 26.56
C ASP A 17 16.78 0.51 25.41
N VAL A 18 17.08 1.81 25.48
CA VAL A 18 17.84 2.54 24.45
C VAL A 18 19.23 1.92 24.27
N SER A 19 19.75 1.20 25.28
CA SER A 19 20.99 0.43 25.18
C SER A 19 20.97 -0.62 24.05
N GLU A 20 19.80 -1.20 23.71
CA GLU A 20 19.68 -2.21 22.66
C GLU A 20 19.71 -1.65 21.22
N ASN A 21 19.79 -0.33 21.04
CA ASN A 21 19.81 0.31 19.72
C ASN A 21 21.21 0.80 19.30
N PHE A 22 22.24 0.58 20.12
CA PHE A 22 23.63 0.92 19.77
C PHE A 22 24.31 -0.20 18.98
N ALA A 23 24.95 0.16 17.86
CA ALA A 23 25.87 -0.70 17.13
C ALA A 23 27.32 -0.36 17.49
N VAL A 24 28.21 -1.36 17.47
CA VAL A 24 29.63 -1.18 17.84
C VAL A 24 30.50 -1.40 16.61
N VAL A 25 31.47 -0.53 16.36
CA VAL A 25 32.50 -0.78 15.34
C VAL A 25 33.62 -1.60 15.98
N ASP A 26 33.91 -2.78 15.44
CA ASP A 26 34.97 -3.66 15.95
C ASP A 26 36.39 -3.18 15.53
N PRO A 27 37.47 -3.74 16.10
CA PRO A 27 38.84 -3.37 15.73
C PRO A 27 39.23 -3.65 14.27
N SER A 28 38.40 -4.36 13.50
CA SER A 28 38.55 -4.57 12.05
C SER A 28 37.70 -3.61 11.21
N GLY A 29 37.06 -2.61 11.84
CA GLY A 29 36.21 -1.61 11.18
C GLY A 29 34.81 -2.11 10.84
N ARG A 30 34.38 -3.28 11.34
CA ARG A 30 33.06 -3.86 11.02
C ARG A 30 31.99 -3.33 11.98
N LEU A 31 30.86 -2.89 11.42
CA LEU A 31 29.69 -2.49 12.20
C LEU A 31 28.95 -3.73 12.73
N ILE A 32 29.04 -3.97 14.03
CA ILE A 32 28.35 -5.05 14.74
C ILE A 32 26.98 -4.54 15.20
N LEU A 33 25.93 -5.06 14.59
CA LEU A 33 24.54 -4.72 14.92
C LEU A 33 24.07 -5.52 16.16
N PRO A 34 23.23 -4.93 17.03
CA PRO A 34 22.68 -5.63 18.19
C PRO A 34 21.69 -6.73 17.74
N GLN A 35 21.62 -7.81 18.54
CA GLN A 35 20.94 -9.06 18.17
C GLN A 35 19.43 -8.90 17.94
N ASN A 36 18.79 -7.97 18.65
CA ASN A 36 17.39 -7.60 18.45
C ASN A 36 17.15 -7.06 17.02
N LEU A 37 18.02 -6.20 16.49
CA LEU A 37 17.94 -5.66 15.13
C LEU A 37 18.30 -6.71 14.08
N VAL A 38 19.33 -7.54 14.33
CA VAL A 38 19.66 -8.69 13.48
C VAL A 38 18.43 -9.59 13.28
N LYS A 39 17.74 -9.95 14.37
CA LYS A 39 16.51 -10.75 14.33
C LYS A 39 15.33 -10.01 13.68
N LYS A 40 15.10 -8.74 14.03
CA LYS A 40 14.00 -7.88 13.50
C LYS A 40 14.07 -7.69 11.97
N PHE A 41 15.27 -7.73 11.40
CA PHE A 41 15.51 -7.61 9.96
C PHE A 41 15.90 -8.92 9.26
N GLY A 42 16.04 -10.03 9.99
CA GLY A 42 16.39 -11.35 9.43
C GLY A 42 17.80 -11.45 8.86
N LEU A 43 18.73 -10.63 9.36
CA LEU A 43 20.07 -10.50 8.78
C LEU A 43 20.86 -11.80 9.00
N THR A 44 21.36 -12.38 7.91
CA THR A 44 22.23 -13.56 7.93
C THR A 44 23.62 -13.22 7.36
N PRO A 45 24.70 -13.90 7.81
CA PRO A 45 26.05 -13.64 7.30
C PRO A 45 26.12 -13.80 5.78
N GLY A 46 26.54 -12.73 5.09
CA GLY A 46 26.60 -12.66 3.63
C GLY A 46 25.42 -11.94 2.95
N ASP A 47 24.37 -11.54 3.68
CA ASP A 47 23.29 -10.72 3.12
C ASP A 47 23.79 -9.35 2.62
N GLN A 48 23.30 -8.96 1.45
CA GLN A 48 23.52 -7.60 0.91
C GLN A 48 22.45 -6.65 1.46
N VAL A 49 22.88 -5.71 2.30
CA VAL A 49 22.07 -4.63 2.87
C VAL A 49 22.41 -3.32 2.15
N TYR A 50 21.40 -2.59 1.68
CA TYR A 50 21.60 -1.26 1.12
C TYR A 50 21.73 -0.22 2.23
N MET A 51 22.63 0.74 2.05
CA MET A 51 22.97 1.77 3.04
C MET A 51 22.92 3.15 2.37
N GLU A 52 22.19 4.08 2.98
CA GLU A 52 22.12 5.48 2.56
C GLU A 52 22.94 6.32 3.54
N ALA A 53 23.93 7.04 3.04
CA ALA A 53 24.64 8.07 3.80
C ALA A 53 23.90 9.41 3.63
N GLY A 54 23.48 10.00 4.74
CA GLY A 54 23.11 11.41 4.84
C GLY A 54 24.29 12.23 5.39
N GLU A 55 24.04 13.50 5.71
CA GLU A 55 25.04 14.44 6.24
C GLU A 55 25.63 13.95 7.58
N ASP A 56 24.77 13.68 8.58
CA ASP A 56 25.13 13.17 9.90
C ASP A 56 24.51 11.78 10.22
N THR A 57 23.98 11.07 9.21
CA THR A 57 23.22 9.81 9.44
C THR A 57 23.59 8.70 8.48
N LEU A 58 23.49 7.45 8.96
CA LEU A 58 23.67 6.25 8.17
C LEU A 58 22.44 5.36 8.29
N ARG A 59 21.68 5.22 7.20
CA ARG A 59 20.42 4.47 7.19
C ARG A 59 20.61 3.11 6.54
N LEU A 60 20.50 2.05 7.32
CA LEU A 60 20.46 0.67 6.84
C LEU A 60 19.03 0.32 6.42
N HIS A 61 18.89 -0.34 5.26
CA HIS A 61 17.62 -0.83 4.73
C HIS A 61 17.44 -2.33 5.01
N ARG A 62 16.28 -2.89 4.66
CA ARG A 62 16.09 -4.35 4.69
C ARG A 62 16.99 -5.05 3.66
N PRO A 63 17.42 -6.31 3.91
CA PRO A 63 18.04 -7.15 2.88
C PRO A 63 17.18 -7.26 1.63
N VAL A 64 17.82 -7.31 0.47
CA VAL A 64 17.14 -7.49 -0.84
C VAL A 64 16.99 -8.97 -1.25
N THR A 65 17.47 -9.87 -0.40
CA THR A 65 17.55 -11.34 -0.58
C THR A 65 16.28 -12.10 -0.14
N ARG A 66 15.39 -11.46 0.62
CA ARG A 66 14.08 -12.01 1.03
C ARG A 66 12.98 -10.95 0.93
N PRO A 67 11.74 -11.32 0.53
CA PRO A 67 10.61 -10.40 0.60
C PRO A 67 10.15 -10.22 2.06
N ALA A 68 9.69 -9.02 2.42
CA ALA A 68 9.03 -8.77 3.72
C ALA A 68 7.50 -8.65 3.61
N ARG A 69 6.98 -8.53 2.38
CA ARG A 69 5.54 -8.46 2.09
C ARG A 69 5.21 -9.14 0.76
N ILE A 70 4.10 -9.88 0.73
CA ILE A 70 3.56 -10.55 -0.46
C ILE A 70 2.14 -10.02 -0.65
N TYR A 71 1.91 -9.24 -1.70
CA TYR A 71 0.53 -8.97 -2.15
C TYR A 71 0.03 -10.20 -2.90
N VAL A 72 -1.19 -10.64 -2.62
CA VAL A 72 -1.85 -11.75 -3.30
C VAL A 72 -3.15 -11.22 -3.86
N GLU A 73 -3.34 -11.37 -5.17
CA GLU A 73 -4.65 -11.20 -5.80
C GLU A 73 -5.32 -12.59 -5.89
N PRO A 74 -6.25 -12.92 -4.98
CA PRO A 74 -6.88 -14.24 -5.00
C PRO A 74 -7.92 -14.36 -6.11
N THR A 75 -8.44 -13.25 -6.64
CA THR A 75 -9.46 -13.25 -7.70
C THR A 75 -9.46 -11.92 -8.46
N THR A 76 -9.75 -11.97 -9.76
CA THR A 76 -10.04 -10.76 -10.58
C THR A 76 -11.53 -10.45 -10.67
N ARG A 77 -12.40 -11.28 -10.06
CA ARG A 77 -13.84 -11.04 -9.92
C ARG A 77 -14.08 -9.90 -8.93
N CYS A 78 -15.05 -9.03 -9.20
CA CYS A 78 -15.53 -8.03 -8.25
C CYS A 78 -17.05 -7.88 -8.37
N ASN A 79 -17.72 -7.57 -7.25
CA ASN A 79 -19.15 -7.30 -7.17
C ASN A 79 -19.48 -5.79 -7.22
N MET A 80 -18.54 -4.99 -7.71
CA MET A 80 -18.70 -3.57 -8.04
C MET A 80 -18.14 -3.28 -9.43
N ASN A 81 -18.54 -2.17 -10.02
CA ASN A 81 -18.02 -1.67 -11.30
C ASN A 81 -17.55 -0.19 -11.23
N CYS A 82 -16.90 0.18 -10.12
CA CYS A 82 -16.51 1.55 -9.77
C CYS A 82 -15.85 2.31 -10.94
N ALA A 83 -16.21 3.58 -11.16
CA ALA A 83 -15.77 4.36 -12.33
C ALA A 83 -14.24 4.55 -12.41
N MET A 84 -13.55 4.58 -11.28
CA MET A 84 -12.09 4.69 -11.17
C MET A 84 -11.32 3.36 -11.26
N CYS A 85 -11.97 2.24 -11.58
CA CYS A 85 -11.33 0.92 -11.54
C CYS A 85 -10.51 0.63 -12.82
N GLN A 86 -9.31 0.07 -12.66
CA GLN A 86 -8.47 -0.41 -13.76
C GLN A 86 -9.15 -1.49 -14.61
N ARG A 87 -10.11 -2.24 -14.03
CA ARG A 87 -10.85 -3.33 -14.71
C ARG A 87 -11.61 -2.87 -15.96
N HIS A 88 -11.87 -1.57 -16.12
CA HIS A 88 -12.46 -1.00 -17.35
C HIS A 88 -11.52 -1.05 -18.57
N THR A 89 -10.22 -1.30 -18.38
CA THR A 89 -9.23 -1.44 -19.48
C THR A 89 -8.81 -2.89 -19.71
N TRP A 90 -9.56 -3.87 -19.18
CA TRP A 90 -9.24 -5.29 -19.30
C TRP A 90 -10.11 -5.99 -20.33
N ASP A 91 -9.51 -6.92 -21.04
CA ASP A 91 -10.09 -7.74 -22.12
C ASP A 91 -10.14 -9.24 -21.78
N HIS A 92 -9.72 -9.62 -20.57
CA HIS A 92 -9.62 -11.01 -20.13
C HIS A 92 -10.73 -11.40 -19.15
N GLU A 93 -11.10 -12.69 -19.18
CA GLU A 93 -12.15 -13.24 -18.31
C GLU A 93 -11.74 -13.24 -16.83
N PRO A 94 -12.66 -12.93 -15.89
CA PRO A 94 -12.40 -13.03 -14.46
C PRO A 94 -12.11 -14.46 -14.01
N ALA A 95 -11.11 -14.61 -13.14
CA ALA A 95 -10.60 -15.90 -12.67
C ALA A 95 -10.23 -15.88 -11.18
N ASP A 96 -10.12 -17.07 -10.59
CA ASP A 96 -9.84 -17.32 -9.18
C ASP A 96 -8.53 -18.09 -9.01
N MET A 97 -7.76 -17.75 -7.97
CA MET A 97 -6.52 -18.43 -7.62
C MET A 97 -6.81 -19.86 -7.16
N LEU A 98 -6.19 -20.83 -7.83
CA LEU A 98 -6.24 -22.23 -7.44
C LEU A 98 -5.52 -22.45 -6.09
N PRO A 99 -6.05 -23.26 -5.16
CA PRO A 99 -5.41 -23.53 -3.86
C PRO A 99 -3.96 -24.03 -3.97
N GLU A 100 -3.63 -24.77 -5.03
CA GLU A 100 -2.28 -25.28 -5.30
C GLU A 100 -1.28 -24.16 -5.61
N VAL A 101 -1.73 -23.09 -6.27
CA VAL A 101 -0.92 -21.88 -6.49
C VAL A 101 -0.69 -21.16 -5.16
N PHE A 102 -1.73 -21.04 -4.34
CA PHE A 102 -1.61 -20.42 -3.03
C PHE A 102 -0.69 -21.23 -2.08
N GLN A 103 -0.68 -22.55 -2.18
CA GLN A 103 0.23 -23.41 -1.41
C GLN A 103 1.72 -23.08 -1.66
N ARG A 104 2.09 -22.59 -2.85
CA ARG A 104 3.45 -22.11 -3.15
C ARG A 104 3.82 -20.82 -2.44
N VAL A 105 2.83 -19.96 -2.17
CA VAL A 105 3.02 -18.78 -1.29
C VAL A 105 3.28 -19.25 0.14
N LEU A 106 2.52 -20.26 0.61
CA LEU A 106 2.67 -20.83 1.95
C LEU A 106 4.04 -21.48 2.19
N GLU A 107 4.62 -22.18 1.20
CA GLU A 107 6.00 -22.71 1.23
C GLU A 107 7.05 -21.62 1.53
N THR A 108 6.80 -20.37 1.10
CA THR A 108 7.68 -19.24 1.39
C THR A 108 7.59 -18.78 2.84
N LEU A 109 6.37 -18.76 3.39
CA LEU A 109 6.13 -18.37 4.78
C LEU A 109 6.73 -19.37 5.78
N GLU A 110 6.93 -20.63 5.36
CA GLU A 110 7.62 -21.67 6.14
C GLU A 110 9.15 -21.56 6.12
N THR A 111 9.72 -20.90 5.11
CA THR A 111 11.17 -20.90 4.83
C THR A 111 11.86 -19.55 5.06
N CYS A 112 11.09 -18.49 5.35
CA CYS A 112 11.61 -17.15 5.62
C CYS A 112 11.52 -16.79 7.10
N ASP A 113 12.65 -16.34 7.67
CA ASP A 113 12.72 -15.67 8.97
C ASP A 113 13.31 -14.26 8.78
N PRO A 114 12.62 -13.18 9.20
CA PRO A 114 11.24 -13.15 9.70
C PRO A 114 10.22 -13.53 8.61
N VAL A 115 9.09 -14.09 9.06
CA VAL A 115 7.99 -14.49 8.17
C VAL A 115 7.40 -13.25 7.44
N PRO A 116 7.26 -13.27 6.10
CA PRO A 116 6.69 -12.17 5.35
C PRO A 116 5.22 -11.90 5.73
N SER A 117 4.82 -10.64 5.65
CA SER A 117 3.40 -10.26 5.70
C SER A 117 2.68 -10.64 4.41
N VAL A 118 1.42 -11.07 4.48
CA VAL A 118 0.57 -11.32 3.32
C VAL A 118 -0.55 -10.28 3.26
N VAL A 119 -0.76 -9.68 2.09
CA VAL A 119 -1.84 -8.70 1.86
C VAL A 119 -2.75 -9.26 0.78
N PHE A 120 -3.95 -9.68 1.15
CA PHE A 120 -4.99 -10.06 0.18
C PHE A 120 -5.64 -8.80 -0.39
N GLY A 121 -5.59 -8.63 -1.71
CA GLY A 121 -6.04 -7.43 -2.41
C GLY A 121 -6.01 -7.65 -3.92
N GLY A 122 -5.47 -6.69 -4.66
CA GLY A 122 -5.51 -6.66 -6.13
C GLY A 122 -6.61 -5.72 -6.64
N PHE A 123 -7.13 -5.97 -7.83
CA PHE A 123 -8.20 -5.18 -8.44
C PHE A 123 -9.58 -5.85 -8.36
N GLY A 124 -9.63 -7.15 -8.07
CA GLY A 124 -10.86 -7.86 -7.69
C GLY A 124 -11.32 -7.58 -6.26
N GLU A 125 -12.35 -8.27 -5.81
CA GLU A 125 -12.81 -8.30 -4.43
C GLU A 125 -12.43 -9.63 -3.75
N PRO A 126 -11.42 -9.65 -2.85
CA PRO A 126 -10.97 -10.88 -2.21
C PRO A 126 -12.07 -11.67 -1.49
N LEU A 127 -13.09 -11.01 -0.93
CA LEU A 127 -14.21 -11.70 -0.25
C LEU A 127 -15.16 -12.46 -1.21
N LEU A 128 -14.99 -12.34 -2.52
CA LEU A 128 -15.64 -13.23 -3.49
C LEU A 128 -14.92 -14.58 -3.62
N HIS A 129 -13.63 -14.69 -3.32
CA HIS A 129 -12.91 -15.94 -3.51
C HIS A 129 -13.39 -17.00 -2.50
N PRO A 130 -13.78 -18.22 -2.92
CA PRO A 130 -14.41 -19.20 -2.05
C PRO A 130 -13.50 -19.62 -0.87
N ASP A 131 -12.18 -19.65 -1.08
CA ASP A 131 -11.21 -20.10 -0.08
C ASP A 131 -10.54 -18.95 0.70
N ILE A 132 -10.97 -17.69 0.55
CA ILE A 132 -10.29 -16.54 1.18
C ILE A 132 -10.06 -16.70 2.69
N LEU A 133 -11.05 -17.22 3.42
CA LEU A 133 -10.95 -17.49 4.86
C LEU A 133 -10.02 -18.67 5.18
N SER A 134 -9.93 -19.66 4.28
CA SER A 134 -8.98 -20.77 4.36
C SER A 134 -7.55 -20.30 4.09
N PHE A 135 -7.36 -19.39 3.12
CA PHE A 135 -6.07 -18.78 2.80
C PHE A 135 -5.55 -17.93 3.96
N ILE A 136 -6.39 -17.04 4.52
CA ILE A 136 -6.06 -16.27 5.73
C ILE A 136 -5.68 -17.22 6.88
N ARG A 137 -6.49 -18.26 7.15
CA ARG A 137 -6.20 -19.28 8.18
C ARG A 137 -4.85 -19.95 7.97
N ALA A 138 -4.48 -20.26 6.74
CA ALA A 138 -3.23 -20.93 6.40
C ALA A 138 -1.99 -20.02 6.58
N CYS A 139 -2.11 -18.71 6.30
CA CYS A 139 -1.08 -17.73 6.65
C CYS A 139 -0.93 -17.56 8.17
N LYS A 140 -2.04 -17.40 8.90
CA LYS A 140 -2.02 -17.20 10.37
C LYS A 140 -1.46 -18.40 11.12
N LYS A 141 -1.68 -19.63 10.63
CA LYS A 141 -1.01 -20.86 11.13
C LYS A 141 0.52 -20.84 11.00
N ARG A 142 1.07 -20.03 10.10
CA ARG A 142 2.52 -19.85 9.87
C ARG A 142 3.05 -18.57 10.49
N HIS A 143 2.30 -17.98 11.42
CA HIS A 143 2.64 -16.72 12.11
C HIS A 143 2.82 -15.48 11.20
N SER A 144 2.43 -15.57 9.93
CA SER A 144 2.44 -14.43 9.01
C SER A 144 1.42 -13.37 9.47
N PRO A 145 1.80 -12.08 9.49
CA PRO A 145 0.84 -10.98 9.57
C PRO A 145 0.01 -10.91 8.29
N VAL A 146 -1.31 -10.82 8.41
CA VAL A 146 -2.26 -10.82 7.29
C VAL A 146 -3.08 -9.54 7.29
N GLU A 147 -3.07 -8.85 6.16
CA GLU A 147 -3.92 -7.71 5.87
C GLU A 147 -4.91 -8.08 4.75
N LEU A 148 -6.13 -7.55 4.82
CA LEU A 148 -7.18 -7.76 3.82
C LEU A 148 -7.69 -6.41 3.32
N ILE A 149 -7.65 -6.18 2.01
CA ILE A 149 -8.25 -5.02 1.34
C ILE A 149 -9.59 -5.45 0.74
N THR A 150 -10.67 -4.73 1.03
CA THR A 150 -12.01 -5.04 0.53
C THR A 150 -12.86 -3.78 0.28
N ASN A 151 -13.76 -3.86 -0.68
CA ASN A 151 -14.83 -2.90 -0.91
C ASN A 151 -15.93 -2.93 0.19
N GLY A 152 -15.93 -3.97 1.03
CA GLY A 152 -16.74 -4.05 2.23
C GLY A 152 -18.21 -4.46 2.04
N LEU A 153 -18.75 -4.48 0.81
CA LEU A 153 -20.14 -4.91 0.55
C LEU A 153 -20.45 -6.32 1.05
N LEU A 154 -19.44 -7.18 1.04
CA LEU A 154 -19.54 -8.58 1.43
C LEU A 154 -19.38 -8.80 2.93
N LEU A 155 -19.13 -7.74 3.72
CA LEU A 155 -18.99 -7.81 5.17
C LEU A 155 -20.37 -7.85 5.85
N ASN A 156 -20.66 -9.01 6.44
CA ASN A 156 -21.77 -9.24 7.36
C ASN A 156 -21.21 -9.63 8.74
N ARG A 157 -22.08 -9.75 9.76
CA ARG A 157 -21.67 -10.11 11.12
C ARG A 157 -20.82 -11.40 11.16
N GLU A 158 -21.27 -12.45 10.49
CA GLU A 158 -20.59 -13.75 10.42
C GLU A 158 -19.16 -13.64 9.89
N ARG A 159 -18.96 -12.98 8.73
CA ARG A 159 -17.63 -12.76 8.16
C ARG A 159 -16.74 -11.89 9.04
N LEU A 160 -17.29 -10.90 9.72
CA LEU A 160 -16.52 -10.07 10.66
C LEU A 160 -16.09 -10.87 11.89
N ASP A 161 -16.96 -11.72 12.43
CA ASP A 161 -16.65 -12.65 13.53
C ASP A 161 -15.65 -13.74 13.11
N ASP A 162 -15.68 -14.18 11.84
CA ASP A 162 -14.66 -15.05 11.23
C ASP A 162 -13.29 -14.37 11.13
N LEU A 163 -13.21 -13.13 10.63
CA LEU A 163 -11.96 -12.36 10.55
C LEU A 163 -11.36 -12.08 11.94
N LYS A 164 -12.19 -11.83 12.96
CA LYS A 164 -11.75 -11.79 14.38
C LYS A 164 -11.18 -13.13 14.83
N ARG A 165 -11.92 -14.22 14.62
CA ARG A 165 -11.55 -15.57 15.06
C ARG A 165 -10.24 -16.06 14.41
N LEU A 166 -9.99 -15.65 13.17
CA LEU A 166 -8.73 -15.88 12.47
C LEU A 166 -7.58 -14.97 12.94
N ARG A 167 -7.85 -13.94 13.74
CA ARG A 167 -6.91 -12.89 14.16
C ARG A 167 -6.25 -12.20 12.95
N LEU A 168 -7.08 -11.75 12.01
CA LEU A 168 -6.64 -10.85 10.95
C LEU A 168 -5.98 -9.61 11.58
N ASP A 169 -4.81 -9.21 11.12
CA ASP A 169 -4.04 -8.12 11.73
C ASP A 169 -4.56 -6.75 11.28
N ARG A 170 -5.04 -6.66 10.03
CA ARG A 170 -5.59 -5.42 9.47
C ARG A 170 -6.69 -5.65 8.44
N LEU A 171 -7.77 -4.89 8.56
CA LEU A 171 -8.81 -4.75 7.55
C LEU A 171 -8.73 -3.36 6.93
N TRP A 172 -8.44 -3.28 5.63
CA TRP A 172 -8.51 -2.07 4.84
C TRP A 172 -9.86 -2.00 4.12
N LEU A 173 -10.64 -0.98 4.43
CA LEU A 173 -11.90 -0.70 3.77
C LEU A 173 -11.73 0.43 2.77
N SER A 174 -12.14 0.21 1.53
CA SER A 174 -12.20 1.27 0.53
C SER A 174 -13.47 2.10 0.76
N VAL A 175 -13.30 3.35 1.20
CA VAL A 175 -14.39 4.28 1.56
C VAL A 175 -14.10 5.59 0.85
N ASP A 176 -14.88 5.90 -0.18
CA ASP A 176 -14.68 7.04 -1.09
C ASP A 176 -15.77 8.11 -0.97
N GLY A 177 -16.66 7.99 0.01
CA GLY A 177 -17.85 8.83 0.22
C GLY A 177 -18.79 8.16 1.25
N LEU A 178 -19.68 8.94 1.85
CA LEU A 178 -20.67 8.48 2.84
C LEU A 178 -22.13 8.76 2.41
N GLY A 179 -22.35 9.69 1.50
CA GLY A 179 -23.66 10.12 1.01
C GLY A 179 -24.11 9.40 -0.26
N ASP A 180 -25.41 9.47 -0.53
CA ASP A 180 -26.02 8.96 -1.76
C ASP A 180 -25.59 9.79 -3.01
N ASP A 181 -24.99 10.98 -2.80
CA ASP A 181 -24.54 11.90 -3.87
C ASP A 181 -23.26 11.42 -4.59
N CYS A 182 -22.34 10.72 -3.90
CA CYS A 182 -21.19 10.06 -4.54
C CYS A 182 -21.46 8.59 -4.91
N ASP A 183 -22.43 7.96 -4.25
CA ASP A 183 -22.87 6.58 -4.45
C ASP A 183 -23.67 6.46 -5.77
N GLY A 184 -22.96 6.12 -6.84
CA GLY A 184 -23.45 6.01 -8.23
C GLY A 184 -22.46 6.58 -9.24
N HIS A 185 -21.67 7.59 -8.84
CA HIS A 185 -20.67 8.24 -9.69
C HIS A 185 -19.24 7.73 -9.45
N VAL A 186 -18.91 7.38 -8.20
CA VAL A 186 -17.59 6.82 -7.84
C VAL A 186 -17.67 5.32 -7.57
N ARG A 187 -18.60 4.89 -6.70
CA ARG A 187 -18.89 3.47 -6.39
C ARG A 187 -20.36 3.14 -6.64
N ASP A 188 -20.68 1.85 -6.76
CA ASP A 188 -22.03 1.33 -6.88
C ASP A 188 -22.95 1.79 -5.71
N GLN A 189 -24.18 2.19 -6.02
CA GLN A 189 -25.07 2.91 -5.10
C GLN A 189 -25.46 2.13 -3.81
N GLY A 190 -25.53 2.88 -2.71
CA GLY A 190 -25.90 2.41 -1.37
C GLY A 190 -24.86 1.50 -0.72
N ALA A 191 -23.64 1.42 -1.26
CA ALA A 191 -22.65 0.44 -0.83
C ALA A 191 -22.17 0.68 0.60
N PHE A 192 -21.88 1.93 0.94
CA PHE A 192 -21.40 2.26 2.26
C PHE A 192 -22.49 2.10 3.33
N ASN A 193 -23.72 2.53 3.02
CA ASN A 193 -24.86 2.46 3.94
C ASN A 193 -25.20 1.02 4.39
N ARG A 194 -25.07 0.02 3.51
CA ARG A 194 -25.26 -1.41 3.84
C ARG A 194 -24.23 -1.94 4.85
N MET A 195 -22.99 -1.45 4.81
CA MET A 195 -21.89 -1.92 5.66
C MET A 195 -21.80 -1.19 7.02
N LYS A 196 -22.15 0.10 7.06
CA LYS A 196 -22.00 1.00 8.22
C LYS A 196 -22.53 0.44 9.54
N GLY A 197 -23.66 -0.26 9.51
CA GLY A 197 -24.26 -0.89 10.70
C GLY A 197 -23.40 -2.03 11.28
N HIS A 198 -22.84 -2.89 10.43
CA HIS A 198 -21.99 -3.99 10.87
C HIS A 198 -20.66 -3.49 11.45
N LEU A 199 -20.05 -2.46 10.84
CA LEU A 199 -18.80 -1.87 11.33
C LEU A 199 -18.98 -1.22 12.71
N LYS A 200 -20.08 -0.49 12.93
CA LYS A 200 -20.35 0.12 14.24
C LYS A 200 -20.46 -0.94 15.34
N SER A 201 -21.17 -2.04 15.09
CA SER A 201 -21.27 -3.16 16.04
C SER A 201 -19.92 -3.85 16.30
N MET A 202 -19.04 -3.90 15.30
CA MET A 202 -17.75 -4.60 15.41
C MET A 202 -16.64 -3.77 16.06
N PHE A 203 -16.52 -2.50 15.68
CA PHE A 203 -15.39 -1.61 16.01
C PHE A 203 -15.76 -0.43 16.91
N GLY A 204 -17.05 -0.12 17.05
CA GLY A 204 -17.55 0.96 17.92
C GLY A 204 -17.70 0.58 19.39
N MET A 205 -17.50 -0.70 19.76
CA MET A 205 -17.68 -1.22 21.13
C MET A 205 -16.47 -1.99 21.68
N THR A 206 -15.28 -1.78 21.10
CA THR A 206 -14.05 -2.53 21.45
C THR A 206 -13.52 -2.27 22.87
N TYR A 207 -14.03 -1.27 23.59
CA TYR A 207 -13.58 -0.91 24.94
C TYR A 207 -13.90 -1.94 26.05
N TYR A 208 -14.81 -2.89 25.82
CA TYR A 208 -15.36 -3.73 26.92
C TYR A 208 -15.15 -5.25 26.79
N SER A 209 -14.77 -5.79 25.62
CA SER A 209 -14.70 -7.26 25.44
C SER A 209 -13.33 -7.89 25.69
N GLY A 210 -12.24 -7.11 25.67
CA GLY A 210 -10.88 -7.65 25.73
C GLY A 210 -10.48 -8.52 24.53
N GLU A 211 -11.33 -8.62 23.51
CA GLU A 211 -11.07 -9.41 22.31
C GLU A 211 -10.14 -8.65 21.35
N MET A 212 -9.14 -9.35 20.80
CA MET A 212 -8.31 -8.78 19.74
C MET A 212 -9.14 -8.59 18.45
N THR A 213 -9.45 -7.34 18.12
CA THR A 213 -10.01 -6.98 16.81
C THR A 213 -8.89 -6.62 15.82
N PRO A 214 -9.09 -6.83 14.50
CA PRO A 214 -8.16 -6.35 13.48
C PRO A 214 -7.99 -4.83 13.58
N GLY A 215 -6.80 -4.31 13.25
CA GLY A 215 -6.63 -2.87 13.03
C GLY A 215 -7.48 -2.42 11.84
N LEU A 216 -8.24 -1.35 11.98
CA LEU A 216 -9.14 -0.87 10.92
C LEU A 216 -8.48 0.30 10.17
N GLY A 217 -8.26 0.11 8.87
CA GLY A 217 -7.74 1.15 7.98
C GLY A 217 -8.75 1.56 6.92
N PHE A 218 -8.76 2.83 6.53
CA PHE A 218 -9.53 3.33 5.38
C PHE A 218 -8.60 3.64 4.19
N VAL A 219 -9.11 3.42 2.98
CA VAL A 219 -8.50 3.85 1.72
C VAL A 219 -9.49 4.75 0.99
N PHE A 220 -9.08 5.97 0.64
CA PHE A 220 -9.89 6.98 -0.03
C PHE A 220 -9.20 7.41 -1.34
N VAL A 221 -9.84 7.17 -2.48
CA VAL A 221 -9.43 7.67 -3.80
C VAL A 221 -10.02 9.07 -3.99
N ALA A 222 -9.16 10.07 -3.94
CA ALA A 222 -9.51 11.47 -4.06
C ALA A 222 -9.77 11.86 -5.52
N MET A 223 -10.98 12.35 -5.76
CA MET A 223 -11.52 12.85 -7.03
C MET A 223 -12.19 14.21 -6.78
N LYS A 224 -12.35 15.05 -7.80
CA LYS A 224 -13.10 16.31 -7.65
C LYS A 224 -14.53 16.07 -7.16
N ASP A 225 -15.18 15.02 -7.66
CA ASP A 225 -16.57 14.71 -7.30
C ASP A 225 -16.73 14.35 -5.82
N ASN A 226 -15.76 13.66 -5.19
CA ASN A 226 -15.94 13.12 -3.83
C ASN A 226 -15.12 13.80 -2.73
N ILE A 227 -14.11 14.61 -3.06
CA ILE A 227 -13.17 15.16 -2.07
C ILE A 227 -13.91 15.92 -0.95
N HIS A 228 -15.01 16.58 -1.28
CA HIS A 228 -15.87 17.34 -0.38
C HIS A 228 -16.45 16.51 0.78
N GLU A 229 -16.60 15.20 0.63
CA GLU A 229 -17.06 14.28 1.69
C GLU A 229 -15.96 13.85 2.67
N PHE A 230 -14.69 14.09 2.35
CA PHE A 230 -13.56 13.65 3.17
C PHE A 230 -13.65 14.05 4.67
N PRO A 231 -14.15 15.25 5.06
CA PRO A 231 -14.35 15.60 6.46
C PRO A 231 -15.35 14.70 7.19
N GLU A 232 -16.40 14.22 6.51
CA GLU A 232 -17.37 13.29 7.09
C GLU A 232 -16.80 11.88 7.17
N VAL A 233 -16.02 11.45 6.16
CA VAL A 233 -15.23 10.20 6.22
C VAL A 233 -14.27 10.22 7.42
N MET A 234 -13.61 11.35 7.69
CA MET A 234 -12.73 11.53 8.87
C MET A 234 -13.49 11.48 10.21
N LYS A 235 -14.72 12.00 10.28
CA LYS A 235 -15.59 11.88 11.49
C LYS A 235 -16.03 10.43 11.70
N LEU A 236 -16.45 9.75 10.64
CA LEU A 236 -16.78 8.33 10.68
C LEU A 236 -15.59 7.50 11.15
N ALA A 237 -14.40 7.75 10.58
CA ALA A 237 -13.18 7.04 10.90
C ALA A 237 -12.87 7.09 12.41
N ARG A 238 -12.99 8.29 13.01
CA ARG A 238 -12.90 8.47 14.47
C ARG A 238 -13.97 7.67 15.22
N SER A 239 -15.23 7.69 14.77
CA SER A 239 -16.33 6.94 15.41
C SER A 239 -16.21 5.41 15.34
N LEU A 240 -15.33 4.89 14.48
CA LEU A 240 -15.04 3.47 14.30
C LEU A 240 -13.64 3.07 14.79
N ASN A 241 -12.91 3.96 15.46
CA ASN A 241 -11.53 3.74 15.91
C ASN A 241 -10.58 3.31 14.77
N VAL A 242 -10.75 3.86 13.57
CA VAL A 242 -9.84 3.68 12.42
C VAL A 242 -8.47 4.24 12.79
N ASP A 243 -7.43 3.42 12.75
CA ASP A 243 -6.07 3.82 13.17
C ASP A 243 -5.20 4.30 12.00
N LYS A 244 -5.60 4.02 10.75
CA LYS A 244 -4.88 4.45 9.53
C LYS A 244 -5.81 4.83 8.40
N ILE A 245 -5.48 5.90 7.69
CA ILE A 245 -6.22 6.38 6.52
C ILE A 245 -5.20 6.68 5.42
N ILE A 246 -5.41 6.09 4.24
CA ILE A 246 -4.58 6.34 3.06
C ILE A 246 -5.43 7.05 2.03
N VAL A 247 -5.05 8.29 1.73
CA VAL A 247 -5.58 9.03 0.58
C VAL A 247 -4.68 8.74 -0.61
N SER A 248 -5.26 8.44 -1.76
CA SER A 248 -4.58 8.35 -3.05
C SER A 248 -5.27 9.29 -4.03
N ASN A 249 -4.55 9.92 -4.95
CA ASN A 249 -5.24 10.49 -6.11
C ASN A 249 -5.81 9.36 -6.99
N LEU A 250 -6.85 9.69 -7.76
CA LEU A 250 -7.28 8.94 -8.94
C LEU A 250 -6.11 8.72 -9.91
N LEU A 251 -5.88 7.47 -10.34
CA LEU A 251 -5.17 7.19 -11.60
C LEU A 251 -6.22 7.13 -12.73
N PRO A 252 -6.18 8.01 -13.75
CA PRO A 252 -7.20 8.01 -14.80
C PRO A 252 -6.98 6.85 -15.75
N TYR A 253 -7.87 5.85 -15.73
CA TYR A 253 -7.85 4.75 -16.72
C TYR A 253 -8.65 5.08 -17.99
N THR A 254 -9.41 6.18 -17.98
CA THR A 254 -10.15 6.71 -19.12
C THR A 254 -9.83 8.19 -19.32
N ARG A 255 -10.03 8.72 -20.55
CA ARG A 255 -9.83 10.14 -20.83
C ARG A 255 -10.73 11.05 -19.98
N GLN A 256 -11.97 10.63 -19.70
CA GLN A 256 -12.89 11.36 -18.80
C GLN A 256 -12.37 11.42 -17.36
N GLY A 257 -11.60 10.41 -16.91
CA GLY A 257 -10.96 10.43 -15.60
C GLY A 257 -9.98 11.60 -15.39
N LEU A 258 -9.47 12.22 -16.46
CA LEU A 258 -8.64 13.43 -16.36
C LEU A 258 -9.42 14.62 -15.79
N ASP A 259 -10.74 14.68 -16.01
CA ASP A 259 -11.57 15.76 -15.46
C ASP A 259 -11.68 15.66 -13.93
N GLN A 260 -11.39 14.50 -13.35
CA GLN A 260 -11.54 14.18 -11.93
C GLN A 260 -10.26 14.28 -11.10
N ILE A 261 -9.09 14.48 -11.71
CA ILE A 261 -7.81 14.51 -10.97
C ILE A 261 -7.62 15.77 -10.12
N LEU A 262 -6.86 15.61 -9.04
CA LEU A 262 -6.50 16.67 -8.09
C LEU A 262 -4.99 16.96 -8.07
N TYR A 263 -4.27 16.75 -9.18
CA TYR A 263 -2.80 16.93 -9.27
C TYR A 263 -2.29 17.52 -10.60
N THR A 264 -3.11 18.40 -11.20
CA THR A 264 -2.85 19.06 -12.51
C THR A 264 -1.62 19.98 -12.53
N ARG A 265 -1.25 20.57 -11.40
CA ARG A 265 -0.18 21.59 -11.27
C ARG A 265 0.92 21.19 -10.29
N SER A 266 0.94 19.93 -9.86
CA SER A 266 1.73 19.38 -8.75
C SER A 266 3.25 19.27 -9.01
N THR A 267 3.91 20.35 -9.46
CA THR A 267 5.37 20.49 -9.34
C THR A 267 5.77 20.75 -7.88
N TRP A 268 4.93 21.47 -7.14
CA TRP A 268 4.96 21.65 -5.67
C TRP A 268 3.49 21.62 -5.15
N GLU A 269 3.17 21.26 -3.90
CA GLU A 269 4.03 20.99 -2.74
C GLU A 269 3.44 19.87 -1.82
N MET A 270 3.72 19.93 -0.52
CA MET A 270 3.19 19.19 0.64
C MET A 270 2.56 17.81 0.40
N ALA A 271 3.41 16.77 0.37
CA ALA A 271 3.01 15.46 0.88
C ALA A 271 2.95 15.55 2.42
N GLY A 272 1.77 15.32 3.00
CA GLY A 272 1.56 15.31 4.45
C GLY A 272 1.40 13.90 5.02
N ARG A 273 2.00 13.64 6.17
CA ARG A 273 1.82 12.40 6.93
C ARG A 273 1.67 12.73 8.42
N SER A 274 0.49 12.49 8.98
CA SER A 274 0.32 12.36 10.43
C SER A 274 0.48 10.89 10.84
N PHE A 275 0.44 10.59 12.14
CA PHE A 275 0.44 9.20 12.61
C PHE A 275 -0.70 8.37 11.99
N GLN A 276 -1.86 8.99 11.80
CA GLN A 276 -3.10 8.37 11.33
C GLN A 276 -3.34 8.52 9.82
N VAL A 277 -2.92 9.62 9.16
CA VAL A 277 -3.30 9.91 7.77
C VAL A 277 -2.07 10.03 6.85
N LYS A 278 -2.10 9.32 5.72
CA LYS A 278 -1.13 9.44 4.64
C LYS A 278 -1.77 10.13 3.43
N LEU A 279 -1.28 11.31 3.05
CA LEU A 279 -1.71 12.02 1.85
C LEU A 279 -0.79 11.72 0.65
N PRO A 280 -1.30 11.80 -0.59
CA PRO A 280 -0.48 11.87 -1.79
C PRO A 280 0.09 13.29 -1.96
N ARG A 281 0.99 13.48 -2.93
CA ARG A 281 1.21 14.82 -3.51
C ARG A 281 -0.02 15.19 -4.33
N MET A 282 -0.55 16.39 -4.14
CA MET A 282 -1.76 16.87 -4.82
C MET A 282 -1.76 18.40 -4.90
N ASP A 283 -2.62 18.95 -5.75
CA ASP A 283 -2.81 20.38 -5.94
C ASP A 283 -3.48 20.98 -4.70
N LEU A 284 -2.67 21.56 -3.81
CA LEU A 284 -3.15 22.26 -2.63
C LEU A 284 -3.46 23.73 -2.92
N TRP A 285 -4.43 23.97 -3.80
CA TRP A 285 -4.96 25.30 -4.10
C TRP A 285 -6.49 25.25 -4.28
N GLY A 286 -7.21 26.29 -3.83
CA GLY A 286 -8.68 26.34 -3.88
C GLY A 286 -9.36 25.48 -2.80
N ASP A 287 -10.60 25.07 -3.06
CA ASP A 287 -11.48 24.44 -2.06
C ASP A 287 -10.92 23.13 -1.48
N SER A 288 -10.19 22.34 -2.28
CA SER A 288 -9.58 21.06 -1.89
C SER A 288 -8.72 21.17 -0.63
N VAL A 289 -8.00 22.29 -0.45
CA VAL A 289 -7.19 22.56 0.75
C VAL A 289 -8.07 22.77 1.96
N GLY A 290 -9.07 23.64 1.83
CA GLY A 290 -10.01 23.93 2.91
C GLY A 290 -10.75 22.66 3.35
N ILE A 291 -11.03 21.75 2.43
CA ILE A 291 -11.68 20.47 2.69
C ILE A 291 -10.74 19.48 3.40
N ILE A 292 -9.54 19.23 2.87
CA ILE A 292 -8.54 18.36 3.53
C ILE A 292 -8.20 18.88 4.92
N LEU A 293 -7.91 20.18 5.06
CA LEU A 293 -7.63 20.80 6.36
C LEU A 293 -8.83 20.73 7.31
N LYS A 294 -10.09 20.89 6.85
CA LYS A 294 -11.28 20.66 7.71
C LYS A 294 -11.37 19.23 8.22
N GLY A 295 -11.04 18.23 7.39
CA GLY A 295 -10.98 16.83 7.81
C GLY A 295 -9.91 16.56 8.88
N LEU A 296 -8.78 17.28 8.77
CA LEU A 296 -7.61 17.17 9.65
C LEU A 296 -7.61 18.14 10.84
N ALA A 297 -8.48 19.16 10.89
CA ALA A 297 -8.48 20.24 11.90
C ALA A 297 -8.73 19.78 13.36
N HIS A 298 -8.97 18.49 13.57
CA HIS A 298 -9.11 17.85 14.88
C HIS A 298 -8.02 16.81 15.17
N GLN A 299 -6.99 16.72 14.32
CA GLN A 299 -5.72 16.05 14.62
C GLN A 299 -4.74 17.08 15.17
N ASP A 300 -3.69 16.60 15.84
CA ASP A 300 -2.64 17.49 16.32
C ASP A 300 -1.86 18.08 15.13
N MET A 301 -2.03 19.38 14.91
CA MET A 301 -1.38 20.12 13.82
C MET A 301 0.16 20.09 13.94
N GLY A 302 0.69 19.84 15.14
CA GLY A 302 2.12 19.67 15.38
C GLY A 302 2.68 18.39 14.73
N GLU A 303 1.91 17.30 14.69
CA GLU A 303 2.29 16.07 14.00
C GLU A 303 2.20 16.22 12.48
N PHE A 304 1.17 16.91 11.98
CA PHE A 304 0.93 17.08 10.55
C PHE A 304 2.01 17.92 9.84
N MET A 305 2.62 18.87 10.56
CA MET A 305 3.79 19.63 10.12
C MET A 305 5.11 19.07 10.68
N GLY A 306 5.08 17.88 11.30
CA GLY A 306 6.25 17.22 11.86
C GLY A 306 7.28 16.89 10.79
N ARG A 307 8.57 17.14 11.08
CA ARG A 307 9.68 17.04 10.12
C ARG A 307 10.04 15.61 9.66
N GLU A 308 9.19 14.61 9.89
CA GLU A 308 9.46 13.24 9.47
C GLU A 308 9.13 13.01 7.99
N TYR A 309 10.15 13.24 7.14
CA TYR A 309 10.25 12.71 5.78
C TYR A 309 9.00 12.86 4.91
N GLN A 310 8.93 13.97 4.16
CA GLN A 310 8.38 13.87 2.80
C GLN A 310 9.17 12.75 2.09
N GLU A 311 8.46 11.72 1.62
CA GLU A 311 9.10 10.66 0.83
C GLU A 311 9.70 11.31 -0.42
N PRO A 312 11.02 11.20 -0.65
CA PRO A 312 11.63 11.84 -1.81
C PRO A 312 11.02 11.29 -3.10
N MET A 313 10.87 12.16 -4.10
CA MET A 313 10.59 11.74 -5.47
C MET A 313 11.57 10.64 -5.90
N ASN A 314 11.18 9.82 -6.88
CA ASN A 314 11.99 8.69 -7.35
C ASN A 314 12.16 7.58 -6.30
N THR A 315 11.19 7.38 -5.39
CA THR A 315 11.22 6.32 -4.37
C THR A 315 10.11 5.30 -4.58
N CYS A 316 10.43 4.08 -5.00
CA CYS A 316 9.44 3.02 -5.19
C CYS A 316 8.86 2.51 -3.83
N PRO A 317 7.55 2.70 -3.55
CA PRO A 317 6.98 2.32 -2.26
C PRO A 317 6.88 0.79 -2.06
N PHE A 318 6.81 0.02 -3.15
CA PHE A 318 6.79 -1.44 -3.13
C PHE A 318 8.16 -2.01 -2.77
N LEU A 319 9.23 -1.49 -3.39
CA LEU A 319 10.58 -1.91 -3.06
C LEU A 319 10.99 -1.47 -1.64
N LYS A 320 10.54 -0.30 -1.17
CA LYS A 320 10.74 0.14 0.23
C LYS A 320 10.10 -0.81 1.24
N LYS A 321 8.97 -1.43 0.88
CA LYS A 321 8.31 -2.50 1.67
C LYS A 321 8.95 -3.89 1.48
N ALA A 322 10.01 -4.01 0.67
CA ALA A 322 10.58 -5.26 0.19
C ALA A 322 9.48 -6.23 -0.30
N SER A 323 8.54 -5.71 -1.11
CA SER A 323 7.36 -6.46 -1.52
C SER A 323 7.43 -7.01 -2.94
N LEU A 324 6.69 -8.10 -3.16
CA LEU A 324 6.30 -8.60 -4.48
C LEU A 324 4.77 -8.77 -4.56
N SER A 325 4.26 -9.11 -5.74
CA SER A 325 2.84 -9.39 -5.97
C SER A 325 2.66 -10.73 -6.69
N VAL A 326 1.64 -11.49 -6.30
CA VAL A 326 1.27 -12.78 -6.92
C VAL A 326 -0.13 -12.63 -7.49
N GLY A 327 -0.26 -12.76 -8.81
CA GLY A 327 -1.56 -12.75 -9.50
C GLY A 327 -2.32 -14.05 -9.32
N GLN A 328 -3.63 -14.06 -9.60
CA GLN A 328 -4.48 -15.24 -9.43
C GLN A 328 -3.98 -16.47 -10.21
N ASP A 329 -3.32 -16.25 -11.34
CA ASP A 329 -2.75 -17.28 -12.21
C ASP A 329 -1.36 -17.80 -11.77
N GLY A 330 -0.82 -17.28 -10.67
CA GLY A 330 0.49 -17.64 -10.11
C GLY A 330 1.68 -16.83 -10.62
N ARG A 331 1.48 -15.84 -11.52
CA ARG A 331 2.57 -14.96 -11.96
C ARG A 331 3.09 -14.06 -10.84
N VAL A 332 4.41 -13.87 -10.79
CA VAL A 332 5.13 -13.12 -9.76
C VAL A 332 5.63 -11.79 -10.31
N SER A 333 4.88 -10.73 -10.01
CA SER A 333 5.13 -9.35 -10.43
C SER A 333 5.85 -8.53 -9.35
N PRO A 334 6.61 -7.48 -9.71
CA PRO A 334 7.27 -6.63 -8.72
C PRO A 334 6.33 -5.74 -7.90
N CYS A 335 5.15 -5.43 -8.41
CA CYS A 335 4.16 -4.59 -7.73
C CYS A 335 2.75 -4.84 -8.30
N PRO A 336 1.67 -4.47 -7.58
CA PRO A 336 0.30 -4.68 -8.05
C PRO A 336 -0.03 -4.03 -9.41
N PRO A 337 0.45 -2.80 -9.73
CA PRO A 337 0.22 -2.20 -11.05
C PRO A 337 0.77 -3.00 -12.24
N LEU A 338 1.78 -3.85 -12.03
CA LEU A 338 2.37 -4.70 -13.07
C LEU A 338 1.85 -6.14 -13.07
N LEU A 339 0.81 -6.44 -12.28
CA LEU A 339 0.06 -7.70 -12.40
C LEU A 339 -0.75 -7.77 -13.71
N HIS A 340 -1.23 -6.62 -14.20
CA HIS A 340 -2.15 -6.53 -15.33
C HIS A 340 -1.80 -5.36 -16.25
N SER A 341 -1.86 -5.61 -17.56
CA SER A 341 -1.77 -4.55 -18.55
C SER A 341 -2.93 -3.56 -18.39
N HIS A 342 -2.64 -2.27 -18.56
CA HIS A 342 -3.63 -1.20 -18.53
C HIS A 342 -3.16 0.06 -19.25
N ALA A 343 -4.11 0.79 -19.82
CA ALA A 343 -3.89 2.17 -20.23
C ALA A 343 -4.20 3.10 -19.05
N CYS A 344 -3.43 4.18 -18.90
CA CYS A 344 -3.79 5.29 -18.04
C CYS A 344 -3.48 6.63 -18.72
N PHE A 345 -4.07 7.72 -18.25
CA PHE A 345 -3.84 9.05 -18.80
C PHE A 345 -3.06 9.91 -17.81
N PHE A 346 -2.01 10.56 -18.30
CA PHE A 346 -1.22 11.52 -17.54
C PHE A 346 -0.91 12.74 -18.42
N GLN A 347 -1.15 13.95 -17.91
CA GLN A 347 -0.98 15.21 -18.64
C GLN A 347 -1.67 15.24 -20.03
N GLY A 348 -2.82 14.57 -20.16
CA GLY A 348 -3.61 14.51 -21.40
C GLY A 348 -3.22 13.40 -22.37
N VAL A 349 -2.08 12.73 -22.14
CA VAL A 349 -1.51 11.67 -22.98
C VAL A 349 -1.87 10.30 -22.42
N GLU A 350 -2.18 9.35 -23.30
CA GLU A 350 -2.37 7.94 -22.94
C GLU A 350 -1.01 7.24 -22.78
N ARG A 351 -0.84 6.52 -21.67
CA ARG A 351 0.36 5.75 -21.35
C ARG A 351 -0.03 4.30 -21.12
N LYS A 352 0.64 3.39 -21.81
CA LYS A 352 0.44 1.95 -21.68
C LYS A 352 1.37 1.43 -20.59
N ASN A 353 0.82 0.75 -19.61
CA ASN A 353 1.57 -0.01 -18.62
C ASN A 353 1.31 -1.47 -18.94
N ARG A 354 2.34 -2.24 -19.27
CA ARG A 354 2.20 -3.66 -19.58
C ARG A 354 2.34 -4.49 -18.31
N GLU A 355 1.66 -5.63 -18.25
CA GLU A 355 1.96 -6.64 -17.23
C GLU A 355 3.44 -7.07 -17.29
N HIS A 356 4.03 -7.38 -16.14
CA HIS A 356 5.39 -7.90 -16.06
C HIS A 356 5.51 -8.92 -14.93
N SER A 357 6.12 -10.07 -15.25
CA SER A 357 6.34 -11.18 -14.34
C SER A 357 7.75 -11.71 -14.48
N PHE A 358 8.38 -12.02 -13.34
CA PHE A 358 9.70 -12.67 -13.29
C PHE A 358 9.62 -14.20 -13.20
N GLY A 359 8.41 -14.77 -13.14
CA GLY A 359 8.19 -16.23 -13.13
C GLY A 359 6.77 -16.61 -12.72
N ASN A 360 6.45 -17.90 -12.73
CA ASN A 360 5.17 -18.41 -12.26
C ASN A 360 5.37 -19.48 -11.17
N LEU A 361 4.55 -19.42 -10.12
CA LEU A 361 4.56 -20.36 -8.99
C LEU A 361 4.15 -21.79 -9.36
N LYS A 362 3.46 -21.97 -10.50
CA LYS A 362 3.20 -23.30 -11.08
C LYS A 362 4.51 -24.03 -11.40
N ASP A 363 5.55 -23.30 -11.80
CA ASP A 363 6.79 -23.85 -12.34
C ASP A 363 7.98 -23.76 -11.37
N ARG A 364 8.07 -22.69 -10.55
CA ARG A 364 9.22 -22.38 -9.69
C ARG A 364 8.78 -21.90 -8.30
N LYS A 365 9.65 -22.06 -7.29
CA LYS A 365 9.38 -21.50 -5.95
C LYS A 365 9.54 -19.98 -5.97
N LEU A 366 8.76 -19.29 -5.13
CA LEU A 366 8.78 -17.82 -5.04
C LEU A 366 10.17 -17.27 -4.71
N LEU A 367 10.94 -17.92 -3.82
CA LEU A 367 12.29 -17.48 -3.45
C LEU A 367 13.31 -17.69 -4.56
N ASP A 368 13.13 -18.71 -5.40
CA ASP A 368 13.98 -18.97 -6.57
C ASP A 368 13.70 -17.92 -7.66
N ILE A 369 12.45 -17.45 -7.79
CA ILE A 369 12.08 -16.34 -8.67
C ILE A 369 12.61 -15.02 -8.09
N TRP A 370 12.41 -14.76 -6.80
CA TRP A 370 12.85 -13.53 -6.14
C TRP A 370 14.37 -13.35 -6.21
N ASN A 371 15.16 -14.41 -6.01
CA ASN A 371 16.62 -14.32 -6.06
C ASN A 371 17.22 -14.57 -7.45
N ASP A 372 16.38 -14.74 -8.49
CA ASP A 372 16.86 -14.87 -9.86
C ASP A 372 17.56 -13.59 -10.33
N GLU A 373 18.57 -13.73 -11.19
CA GLU A 373 19.43 -12.63 -11.61
C GLU A 373 18.63 -11.46 -12.24
N PRO A 374 17.68 -11.68 -13.18
CA PRO A 374 16.94 -10.58 -13.79
C PRO A 374 16.09 -9.80 -12.80
N TYR A 375 15.49 -10.47 -11.82
CA TYR A 375 14.64 -9.83 -10.81
C TYR A 375 15.50 -9.10 -9.76
N ALA A 376 16.62 -9.69 -9.35
CA ALA A 376 17.58 -9.03 -8.47
C ALA A 376 18.19 -7.78 -9.13
N ALA A 377 18.54 -7.84 -10.42
CA ALA A 377 19.02 -6.72 -11.22
C ALA A 377 17.96 -5.61 -11.33
N PHE A 378 16.71 -5.96 -11.64
CA PHE A 378 15.60 -5.01 -11.64
C PHE A 378 15.42 -4.32 -10.28
N ARG A 379 15.42 -5.06 -9.16
CA ARG A 379 15.32 -4.46 -7.82
C ARG A 379 16.48 -3.52 -7.52
N LYS A 380 17.70 -3.85 -7.94
CA LYS A 380 18.87 -2.94 -7.80
C LYS A 380 18.67 -1.64 -8.60
N ARG A 381 18.24 -1.73 -9.87
CA ARG A 381 17.94 -0.56 -10.71
C ARG A 381 16.85 0.33 -10.12
N VAL A 382 15.76 -0.27 -9.63
CA VAL A 382 14.67 0.46 -8.94
C VAL A 382 15.10 1.07 -7.61
N LYS A 383 16.09 0.49 -6.91
CA LYS A 383 16.63 1.07 -5.67
C LYS A 383 17.50 2.30 -5.94
N ALA A 384 18.28 2.29 -7.01
CA ALA A 384 19.02 3.46 -7.50
C ALA A 384 18.10 4.50 -8.16
N PHE A 385 16.91 4.08 -8.60
CA PHE A 385 16.00 4.80 -9.49
C PHE A 385 16.68 5.35 -10.74
N ASP A 386 17.53 4.51 -11.33
CA ASP A 386 18.24 4.81 -12.57
C ASP A 386 17.31 4.61 -13.77
N PHE A 387 16.45 5.62 -13.99
CA PHE A 387 15.46 5.69 -15.07
C PHE A 387 15.31 7.13 -15.57
N SER A 388 14.92 7.27 -16.83
CA SER A 388 14.55 8.57 -17.40
C SER A 388 13.37 9.22 -16.64
N PRO A 389 13.33 10.55 -16.46
CA PRO A 389 12.28 11.23 -15.69
C PRO A 389 10.97 11.40 -16.50
N CYS A 390 10.36 10.30 -16.95
CA CYS A 390 9.22 10.29 -17.86
C CYS A 390 7.93 10.92 -17.28
N VAL A 391 7.85 11.17 -15.98
CA VAL A 391 6.77 12.00 -15.39
C VAL A 391 6.99 13.50 -15.67
N SER A 392 8.24 13.96 -15.79
CA SER A 392 8.58 15.35 -16.09
C SER A 392 8.55 15.66 -17.59
N CYS A 393 8.94 14.70 -18.43
CA CYS A 393 9.06 14.91 -19.89
C CYS A 393 7.73 14.84 -20.67
N ALA A 394 6.59 14.68 -19.98
CA ALA A 394 5.21 14.72 -20.48
C ALA A 394 4.82 13.76 -21.62
N SER A 395 5.38 13.94 -22.82
CA SER A 395 4.86 13.41 -24.08
C SER A 395 6.00 12.99 -25.02
N CYS A 396 6.32 11.69 -25.04
CA CYS A 396 7.17 11.08 -26.05
C CYS A 396 6.83 9.59 -26.20
N GLU A 397 7.17 8.99 -27.35
CA GLU A 397 6.83 7.60 -27.68
C GLU A 397 7.28 6.59 -26.61
N TRP A 398 8.46 6.78 -26.02
CA TRP A 398 8.96 5.96 -24.91
C TRP A 398 8.11 6.08 -23.63
N ALA A 399 7.66 7.28 -23.28
CA ALA A 399 6.80 7.51 -22.12
C ALA A 399 5.36 7.01 -22.35
N GLU A 400 4.91 6.95 -23.60
CA GLU A 400 3.61 6.43 -24.03
C GLU A 400 3.58 4.90 -24.10
N ALA A 401 4.63 4.27 -24.63
CA ALA A 401 4.71 2.81 -24.75
C ALA A 401 5.20 2.10 -23.47
N ASN A 402 6.03 2.77 -22.65
CA ASN A 402 6.69 2.25 -21.45
C ASN A 402 7.64 1.05 -21.66
N GLU A 403 7.93 0.67 -22.91
CA GLU A 403 8.76 -0.50 -23.25
C GLU A 403 10.27 -0.27 -23.09
N GLU A 404 10.73 0.97 -23.23
CA GLU A 404 12.11 1.40 -23.00
C GLU A 404 12.14 2.86 -22.51
N ASP A 405 13.33 3.41 -22.24
CA ASP A 405 13.51 4.82 -21.92
C ASP A 405 14.71 5.46 -22.62
N CYS A 406 14.79 6.80 -22.61
CA CYS A 406 15.84 7.55 -23.34
C CYS A 406 17.25 7.39 -22.75
N THR A 407 17.38 6.68 -21.63
CA THR A 407 18.65 6.28 -21.00
C THR A 407 19.07 4.86 -21.38
N GLY A 408 18.29 4.16 -22.20
CA GLY A 408 18.59 2.80 -22.68
C GLY A 408 18.13 1.69 -21.74
N ASN A 409 17.28 1.98 -20.75
CA ASN A 409 16.69 0.94 -19.93
C ASN A 409 15.59 0.20 -20.69
N THR A 410 15.58 -1.12 -20.58
CA THR A 410 14.54 -1.99 -21.13
C THR A 410 13.41 -2.26 -20.13
N PHE A 411 12.25 -2.66 -20.66
CA PHE A 411 11.06 -3.03 -19.88
C PHE A 411 11.37 -4.00 -18.73
N PRO A 412 10.82 -3.79 -17.52
CA PRO A 412 9.99 -2.65 -17.11
C PRO A 412 10.80 -1.40 -16.75
N THR A 413 10.33 -0.24 -17.23
CA THR A 413 10.88 1.09 -16.91
C THR A 413 10.00 1.81 -15.90
N CYS A 414 10.58 2.25 -14.77
CA CYS A 414 9.80 2.86 -13.68
C CYS A 414 9.82 4.40 -13.68
N GLY A 415 10.50 5.02 -14.64
CA GLY A 415 10.63 6.48 -14.75
C GLY A 415 9.29 7.24 -14.90
N GLY A 416 8.26 6.58 -15.41
CA GLY A 416 6.89 7.10 -15.52
C GLY A 416 5.97 6.81 -14.32
N CYS A 417 6.46 6.12 -13.29
CA CYS A 417 5.62 5.55 -12.23
C CYS A 417 5.09 6.59 -11.23
N LEU A 418 3.78 6.87 -11.26
CA LEU A 418 3.16 7.86 -10.39
C LEU A 418 3.20 7.51 -8.88
N TRP A 419 3.28 6.21 -8.54
CA TRP A 419 3.53 5.77 -7.17
C TRP A 419 4.93 6.16 -6.67
N ALA A 420 5.95 6.06 -7.53
CA ALA A 420 7.32 6.45 -7.18
C ALA A 420 7.51 7.98 -7.10
N GLN A 421 6.59 8.74 -7.69
CA GLN A 421 6.50 10.20 -7.55
C GLN A 421 5.64 10.66 -6.36
N GLY A 422 5.02 9.72 -5.62
CA GLY A 422 4.15 10.01 -4.47
C GLY A 422 2.75 10.54 -4.83
N LEU A 423 2.39 10.59 -6.12
CA LEU A 423 1.08 11.05 -6.60
C LEU A 423 -0.03 10.02 -6.36
N VAL A 424 0.28 8.72 -6.43
CA VAL A 424 -0.67 7.62 -6.19
C VAL A 424 -0.18 6.80 -5.00
N GLN A 425 -1.09 6.34 -4.14
CA GLN A 425 -0.77 5.65 -2.88
C GLN A 425 -1.35 4.23 -2.85
N CYS A 426 -0.74 3.35 -2.04
CA CYS A 426 -1.15 1.96 -1.88
C CYS A 426 -0.85 1.46 -0.45
N PRO A 427 -1.78 0.74 0.22
CA PRO A 427 -1.63 0.14 1.56
C PRO A 427 -0.32 -0.62 1.83
#